data_AF-A0AAQ2I217-F1
#
_entry.id   AF-A0AAQ2I217-F1
#
_cell.length_a   1.000
_cell.length_b   1.000
_cell.length_c   1.000
_cell.angle_alpha   90.00
_cell.angle_beta   90.00
_cell.angle_gamma   90.00
#
_symmetry.space_group_name_H-M   'P 1'
#
loop_
_entity.id
_entity.type
_entity.pdbx_description
1 polymer ?
#
loop_
_entity_poly.entity_id
_entity_poly.type
_entity_poly.pdbx_seq_one_letter_code
_entity_poly.pdbx_strand_id
1 'polypeptide(L)' 'MNNPGKRVLPLAFLAVLLAGCASPPPPAPVAPPPPPERRCEVLENTEVAGDVYVDGQVTRHITTTRCITQ' A
#
# COMPACT_ATOMS: atom_id res chain seq x y z
N MET A 1 29.83 52.93 38.18
CA MET A 1 28.54 53.03 37.45
C MET A 1 28.48 51.86 36.48
N ASN A 2 28.00 50.72 36.98
CA ASN A 2 28.08 49.43 36.32
C ASN A 2 26.62 49.04 36.10
N ASN A 3 26.07 49.45 34.95
CA ASN A 3 24.67 49.20 34.62
C ASN A 3 24.53 47.76 34.11
N PRO A 4 23.90 46.83 34.86
CA PRO A 4 23.75 45.44 34.43
C PRO A 4 22.73 45.29 33.28
N GLY A 5 21.86 46.28 33.07
CA GLY A 5 20.75 46.19 32.12
C GLY A 5 21.13 46.09 30.64
N LYS A 6 22.37 46.43 30.25
CA LYS A 6 22.74 46.53 28.82
C LYS A 6 23.20 45.21 28.18
N ARG A 7 23.51 44.19 28.99
CA ARG A 7 23.99 42.87 28.51
C ARG A 7 22.98 41.73 28.67
N VAL A 8 21.92 41.93 29.43
CA VAL A 8 20.89 40.90 29.70
C VAL A 8 19.92 40.78 28.51
N LEU A 9 19.59 41.90 27.87
CA LEU A 9 18.67 41.95 26.73
C LEU A 9 19.11 41.11 25.51
N PRO A 10 20.38 41.17 25.03
CA PRO A 10 20.79 40.38 23.87
C PRO A 10 20.86 38.88 24.15
N LEU A 11 21.14 38.49 25.39
CA LEU A 11 21.26 37.08 25.79
C LEU A 11 19.90 36.39 25.84
N ALA A 12 18.86 37.10 26.32
CA ALA A 12 17.49 36.61 26.30
C ALA A 12 16.96 36.45 24.87
N PHE A 13 17.29 37.37 23.96
CA PHE A 13 16.91 37.29 22.55
C PHE A 13 17.56 36.10 21.82
N LEU A 14 18.83 35.81 22.12
CA LEU A 14 19.56 34.68 21.54
C LEU A 14 19.03 33.32 22.03
N ALA A 15 18.66 33.23 23.32
CA ALA A 15 18.09 32.02 23.90
C ALA A 15 16.70 31.69 23.29
N VAL A 16 15.88 32.70 23.01
CA VAL A 16 14.58 32.53 22.35
C VAL A 16 14.73 32.05 20.90
N LEU A 17 15.71 32.57 20.15
CA LEU A 17 15.98 32.14 18.77
C LEU A 17 16.52 30.71 18.69
N LEU A 18 17.32 30.27 19.67
CA LEU A 18 17.87 28.91 19.72
C LEU A 18 16.84 27.86 20.19
N ALA A 19 15.91 28.24 21.06
CA ALA A 19 14.85 27.33 21.55
C ALA A 19 13.82 26.96 20.47
N GLY A 20 13.69 27.79 19.41
CA GLY A 20 12.75 27.56 18.32
C GLY A 20 13.33 26.79 17.11
N CYS A 21 14.61 26.42 17.13
CA CYS A 21 15.32 25.91 15.95
C CYS A 21 15.44 24.38 15.91
N ALA A 22 14.61 23.66 16.68
CA ALA A 22 14.45 22.22 16.49
C ALA A 22 13.30 22.00 15.51
N SER A 23 13.61 22.02 14.20
CA SER A 23 12.65 21.56 13.20
C SER A 23 12.19 20.15 13.59
N PRO A 24 10.88 19.86 13.64
CA PRO A 24 10.41 18.52 13.93
C PRO A 24 11.07 17.54 12.94
N PRO A 25 11.46 16.34 13.39
CA PRO A 25 12.04 15.35 12.49
C PRO A 25 11.09 15.12 11.31
N PRO A 26 11.61 14.93 10.09
CA PRO A 26 10.77 14.67 8.93
C PRO A 26 9.85 13.46 9.22
N PRO A 27 8.57 13.51 8.79
CA PRO A 27 7.65 12.41 9.00
C PRO A 27 8.23 11.12 8.42
N ALA A 28 8.00 10.00 9.11
CA ALA A 28 8.46 8.70 8.66
C ALA A 28 7.94 8.43 7.23
N PRO A 29 8.76 7.82 6.36
CA PRO A 29 8.31 7.43 5.03
C PRO A 29 7.08 6.54 5.15
N VAL A 30 6.00 6.92 4.45
CA VAL A 30 4.81 6.09 4.36
C VAL A 30 5.19 4.84 3.57
N ALA A 31 4.89 3.66 4.14
CA ALA A 31 5.11 2.41 3.45
C ALA A 31 4.32 2.38 2.13
N PRO A 32 4.90 1.86 1.03
CA PRO A 32 4.16 1.69 -0.21
C PRO A 32 2.96 0.75 0.01
N PRO A 33 1.85 0.94 -0.73
CA PRO A 33 0.69 0.07 -0.62
C PRO A 33 1.08 -1.38 -0.94
N PRO A 34 0.39 -2.37 -0.33
CA PRO A 34 0.68 -3.78 -0.58
C PRO A 34 0.47 -4.13 -2.06
N PRO A 35 1.24 -5.09 -2.60
CA PRO A 35 1.07 -5.54 -3.97
C PRO A 35 -0.31 -6.17 -4.18
N PRO A 36 -0.90 -6.04 -5.38
CA PRO A 36 -2.22 -6.60 -5.70
C PRO A 36 -2.22 -8.13 -5.54
N GLU A 37 -3.21 -8.65 -4.81
CA GLU A 37 -3.37 -10.10 -4.65
C GLU A 37 -3.75 -10.72 -6.00
N ARG A 38 -2.94 -11.71 -6.44
CA ARG A 38 -3.30 -12.57 -7.57
C ARG A 38 -4.08 -13.77 -7.04
N ARG A 39 -5.33 -13.92 -7.47
CA ARG A 39 -6.14 -15.10 -7.17
C ARG A 39 -6.46 -15.83 -8.46
N CYS A 40 -6.18 -17.13 -8.50
CA CYS A 40 -6.58 -18.00 -9.61
C CYS A 40 -7.66 -18.96 -9.11
N GLU A 41 -8.79 -18.96 -9.80
CA GLU A 41 -9.94 -19.83 -9.55
C GLU A 41 -9.98 -20.90 -10.64
N VAL A 42 -10.16 -22.15 -10.25
CA VAL A 42 -10.35 -23.28 -11.17
C VAL A 42 -11.83 -23.64 -11.16
N LEU A 43 -12.45 -23.61 -12.35
CA LEU A 43 -13.83 -24.00 -12.57
C LEU A 43 -13.85 -25.29 -13.39
N GLU A 44 -14.35 -26.36 -12.79
CA GLU A 44 -14.56 -27.64 -13.46
C GLU A 44 -16.02 -27.74 -13.91
N ASN A 45 -16.23 -28.05 -15.20
CA ASN A 45 -17.55 -28.27 -15.76
C ASN A 45 -17.59 -29.60 -16.52
N THR A 46 -18.71 -30.32 -16.39
CA THR A 46 -18.96 -31.57 -17.12
C THR A 46 -20.11 -31.36 -18.08
N GLU A 47 -19.80 -31.35 -19.37
CA GLU A 47 -20.78 -31.17 -20.43
C GLU A 47 -21.06 -32.52 -21.10
N VAL A 48 -22.32 -32.93 -21.15
CA VAL A 48 -22.74 -34.10 -21.94
C VAL A 48 -23.24 -33.58 -23.28
N ALA A 49 -22.39 -33.68 -24.31
CA ALA A 49 -22.76 -33.34 -25.67
C ALA A 49 -23.38 -34.57 -26.35
N GLY A 50 -24.64 -34.47 -26.76
CA GLY A 50 -25.22 -35.42 -27.72
C GLY A 50 -24.68 -35.09 -29.09
N ASP A 51 -23.84 -35.95 -29.66
CA ASP A 51 -23.33 -35.76 -31.02
C ASP A 51 -24.39 -36.28 -32.00
N VAL A 52 -24.83 -35.46 -32.95
CA VAL A 52 -25.83 -35.86 -33.97
C VAL A 52 -25.30 -36.97 -34.87
N TYR A 53 -23.97 -37.14 -34.95
CA TYR A 53 -23.31 -38.12 -35.82
C TYR A 53 -22.87 -39.40 -35.11
N VAL A 54 -23.08 -39.52 -33.79
CA VAL A 54 -22.69 -40.71 -33.00
C VAL A 54 -23.85 -41.11 -32.11
N ASP A 55 -24.26 -42.37 -32.16
CA ASP A 55 -25.34 -42.97 -31.34
C ASP A 55 -24.99 -43.07 -29.82
N GLY A 56 -24.10 -42.20 -29.34
CA GLY A 56 -23.54 -42.23 -27.99
C GLY A 56 -23.44 -40.84 -27.38
N GLN A 57 -23.71 -40.75 -26.07
CA GLN A 57 -23.47 -39.54 -25.30
C GLN A 57 -21.95 -39.31 -25.13
N VAL A 58 -21.45 -38.16 -25.57
CA VAL A 58 -20.05 -37.78 -25.37
C VAL A 58 -19.96 -36.90 -24.13
N THR A 59 -19.40 -37.44 -23.05
CA THR A 59 -19.10 -36.69 -21.83
C THR A 59 -17.77 -35.96 -21.98
N ARG A 60 -17.79 -34.63 -21.86
CA ARG A 60 -16.60 -33.77 -21.91
C ARG A 60 -16.34 -33.14 -20.55
N HIS A 61 -15.15 -33.36 -20.01
CA HIS A 61 -14.65 -32.64 -18.85
C HIS A 61 -13.93 -31.37 -19.32
N ILE A 62 -14.36 -30.21 -18.83
CA ILE A 62 -13.78 -28.91 -19.16
C ILE A 62 -13.26 -28.29 -17.87
N THR A 63 -11.95 -28.02 -17.82
CA THR A 63 -11.32 -27.29 -16.72
C THR A 63 -10.95 -25.89 -17.20
N THR A 64 -11.53 -24.87 -16.58
CA THR A 64 -11.28 -23.46 -16.88
C THR A 64 -10.56 -22.80 -15.72
N THR A 65 -9.37 -22.25 -15.96
CA THR A 65 -8.62 -21.50 -14.94
C THR A 65 -8.75 -20.01 -15.20
N ARG A 66 -9.30 -19.25 -14.24
CA ARG A 66 -9.43 -17.79 -14.31
C ARG A 66 -8.55 -17.13 -13.25
N CYS A 67 -7.64 -16.27 -13.68
CA CYS A 67 -6.81 -15.49 -12.76
C CYS A 67 -7.25 -14.02 -12.74
N ILE A 68 -7.46 -13.48 -11.54
CA ILE A 68 -7.92 -12.11 -11.27
C ILE A 68 -6.88 -11.39 -10.39
N THR A 69 -6.71 -10.09 -10.65
CA THR A 69 -5.90 -9.17 -9.84
C THR A 69 -6.85 -8.18 -9.18
N GLN A 70 -6.80 -8.04 -7.85
CA GLN A 70 -7.56 -7.03 -7.09
C GLN A 70 -6.73 -5.77 -6.88
#